data_AF-A0A9D7E959-F1
#
_entry.id   AF-A0A9D7E959-F1
#
_cell.length_a   1.000
_cell.length_b   1.000
_cell.length_c   1.000
_cell.angle_alpha   90.00
_cell.angle_beta   90.00
_cell.angle_gamma   90.00
#
_symmetry.space_group_name_H-M   'P 1'
#
loop_
_entity.id
_entity.type
_entity.pdbx_description
1 polymer ?
#
loop_
_entity_poly.entity_id
_entity_poly.type
_entity_poly.pdbx_seq_one_letter_code
_entity_poly.pdbx_strand_id
1 'polypeptide(L)'
;MNLRRFPPLLIVGLSILNSACQKDEDDPPAPTPTSVAVALKVEHHMDGVPLIFDTILYTTAAEHAYSVSRLEYYLSEIILFGAGSTPNDTLRGPYYVNGSGTTSFTVGELPAAEYSGAALLLGLPQELNVTGGLPNTMENVNMAWPDPMGGGYHFIKFEDISLTERQLPGSLCTWATTRTCHMRHSASHSRSMAGQARSRSAST
;
A
#
# COMPACT_ATOMS: atom_id res chain seq x y z
N MET A 1 23.80 36.41 -90.64
CA MET A 1 23.74 36.52 -89.16
C MET A 1 25.17 36.77 -88.67
N ASN A 2 25.68 38.01 -88.80
CA ASN A 2 25.83 39.02 -87.72
C ASN A 2 26.37 38.42 -86.40
N LEU A 3 27.70 38.51 -86.21
CA LEU A 3 28.43 39.38 -85.24
C LEU A 3 28.19 38.96 -83.78
N ARG A 4 29.18 38.76 -82.90
CA ARG A 4 30.39 39.57 -82.67
C ARG A 4 31.27 38.87 -81.62
N ARG A 5 32.60 38.98 -81.73
CA ARG A 5 33.60 38.57 -80.73
C ARG A 5 33.55 39.48 -79.50
N PHE A 6 33.77 38.93 -78.29
CA PHE A 6 34.15 39.70 -77.09
C PHE A 6 35.33 39.03 -76.36
N PRO A 7 36.28 39.81 -75.78
CA PRO A 7 37.56 39.33 -75.24
C PRO A 7 37.51 38.99 -73.73
N PRO A 8 38.56 38.39 -73.15
CA PRO A 8 38.55 37.95 -71.76
C PRO A 8 38.84 39.13 -70.82
N LEU A 9 38.00 39.33 -69.80
CA LEU A 9 38.27 40.27 -68.72
C LEU A 9 38.41 39.48 -67.40
N LEU A 10 39.65 39.48 -66.92
CA LEU A 10 40.09 39.08 -65.60
C LEU A 10 39.49 40.03 -64.56
N ILE A 11 38.60 39.53 -63.70
CA ILE A 11 38.24 40.17 -62.43
C ILE A 11 38.44 39.13 -61.33
N VAL A 12 39.58 39.26 -60.66
CA VAL A 12 39.87 38.71 -59.34
C VAL A 12 38.95 39.44 -58.36
N GLY A 13 37.91 38.76 -57.89
CA GLY A 13 36.99 39.26 -56.87
C GLY A 13 37.09 38.42 -55.61
N LEU A 14 38.05 38.78 -54.75
CA LEU A 14 38.27 38.29 -53.40
C LEU A 14 36.99 38.52 -52.56
N SER A 15 36.11 37.51 -52.52
CA SER A 15 34.96 37.50 -51.61
C SER A 15 35.42 36.98 -50.26
N ILE A 16 35.64 37.93 -49.37
CA ILE A 16 36.06 37.74 -47.99
C ILE A 16 35.04 36.88 -47.26
N LEU A 17 35.58 35.83 -46.64
CA LEU A 17 34.96 34.97 -45.66
C LEU A 17 34.20 35.79 -44.60
N ASN A 18 32.89 35.59 -44.50
CA ASN A 18 32.15 35.87 -43.27
C ASN A 18 31.44 34.59 -42.84
N SER A 19 32.22 33.63 -42.37
CA SER A 19 31.74 32.68 -41.36
C SER A 19 31.48 33.48 -40.09
N ALA A 20 30.28 34.05 -39.97
CA ALA A 20 29.73 34.37 -38.67
C ALA A 20 29.35 33.03 -38.00
N CYS A 21 30.36 32.32 -37.48
CA CYS A 21 30.12 31.39 -36.38
C CYS A 21 29.58 32.24 -35.24
N GLN A 22 28.27 32.24 -35.06
CA GLN A 22 27.73 32.52 -33.74
C GLN A 22 28.33 31.45 -32.84
N LYS A 23 29.05 31.93 -31.83
CA LYS A 23 29.47 31.09 -30.73
C LYS A 23 28.17 30.77 -30.02
N ASP A 24 27.68 29.56 -30.23
CA ASP A 24 26.57 29.02 -29.44
C ASP A 24 27.05 29.15 -27.99
N GLU A 25 26.45 30.09 -27.27
CA GLU A 25 26.59 30.16 -25.82
C GLU A 25 25.88 28.91 -25.32
N ASP A 26 26.67 27.92 -24.89
CA ASP A 26 26.17 26.77 -24.16
C ASP A 26 25.36 27.30 -22.97
N ASP A 27 24.04 27.28 -23.11
CA ASP A 27 23.13 27.54 -22.00
C ASP A 27 23.57 26.63 -20.84
N PRO A 28 23.72 27.16 -19.62
CA PRO A 28 24.11 26.35 -18.48
C PRO A 28 23.17 25.15 -18.37
N PRO A 29 23.68 23.92 -18.19
CA PRO A 29 22.85 22.73 -18.13
C PRO A 29 21.75 22.96 -17.10
N ALA A 30 20.50 22.84 -17.55
CA ALA A 30 19.34 22.98 -16.68
C ALA A 30 19.55 22.12 -15.43
N PRO A 31 19.23 22.62 -14.22
CA PRO A 31 19.44 21.87 -13.00
C PRO A 31 18.69 20.53 -13.11
N THR A 32 19.44 19.43 -13.05
CA THR A 32 18.86 18.09 -13.06
C THR A 32 17.95 17.97 -11.83
N PRO A 33 16.67 17.61 -11.99
CA PRO A 33 15.79 17.41 -10.85
C PRO A 33 16.39 16.33 -9.96
N THR A 34 16.52 16.64 -8.67
CA THR A 34 17.05 15.68 -7.69
C THR A 34 16.01 14.59 -7.48
N SER A 35 16.40 13.34 -7.72
CA SER A 35 15.56 12.16 -7.52
C SER A 35 15.93 11.49 -6.20
N VAL A 36 14.95 10.95 -5.47
CA VAL A 36 15.14 10.27 -4.19
C VAL A 36 14.49 8.89 -4.22
N ALA A 37 15.14 7.90 -3.60
CA ALA A 37 14.56 6.57 -3.45
C ALA A 37 13.36 6.59 -2.50
N VAL A 38 12.25 5.99 -2.92
CA VAL A 38 10.99 5.98 -2.18
C VAL A 38 10.56 4.55 -1.86
N ALA A 39 9.98 4.38 -0.68
CA ALA A 39 9.33 3.15 -0.25
C ALA A 39 7.83 3.40 0.00
N LEU A 40 6.99 2.48 -0.46
CA LEU A 40 5.57 2.42 -0.14
C LEU A 40 5.40 1.53 1.09
N LYS A 41 4.81 2.08 2.16
CA LYS A 41 4.41 1.33 3.35
C LYS A 41 2.90 1.34 3.47
N VAL A 42 2.32 0.16 3.67
CA VAL A 42 0.88 -0.04 3.77
C VAL A 42 0.54 -0.50 5.18
N GLU A 43 -0.30 0.26 5.88
CA GLU A 43 -0.75 -0.09 7.23
C GLU A 43 -2.25 -0.35 7.23
N HIS A 44 -2.67 -1.38 7.98
CA HIS A 44 -4.05 -1.79 8.09
C HIS A 44 -4.54 -1.45 9.50
N HIS A 45 -5.65 -0.74 9.59
CA HIS A 45 -6.22 -0.32 10.87
C HIS A 45 -7.71 -0.68 10.94
N MET A 46 -8.15 -1.07 12.13
CA MET A 46 -9.56 -1.20 12.51
C MET A 46 -9.85 -0.14 13.58
N ASP A 47 -10.80 0.75 13.32
CA ASP A 47 -11.16 1.86 14.22
C ASP A 47 -9.97 2.69 14.71
N GLY A 48 -8.99 2.90 13.82
CA GLY A 48 -7.76 3.66 14.09
C GLY A 48 -6.66 2.86 14.79
N VAL A 49 -6.92 1.64 15.26
CA VAL A 49 -5.93 0.76 15.88
C VAL A 49 -5.34 -0.20 14.83
N PRO A 50 -4.02 -0.47 14.83
CA PRO A 50 -3.43 -1.43 13.91
C PRO A 50 -4.14 -2.79 13.95
N LEU A 51 -4.43 -3.35 12.78
CA LEU A 51 -5.10 -4.63 12.60
C LEU A 51 -4.22 -5.75 13.18
N ILE A 52 -4.76 -6.43 14.19
CA ILE A 52 -4.26 -7.68 14.76
C ILE A 52 -4.97 -8.85 14.09
N PHE A 53 -4.20 -9.78 13.52
CA PHE A 53 -4.69 -11.00 12.90
C PHE A 53 -4.89 -12.12 13.93
N ASP A 54 -5.69 -13.12 13.57
CA ASP A 54 -5.87 -14.38 14.29
C ASP A 54 -6.28 -14.24 15.78
N THR A 55 -6.86 -13.09 16.13
CA THR A 55 -7.34 -12.78 17.48
C THR A 55 -8.76 -12.21 17.43
N ILE A 56 -9.70 -12.82 18.15
CA ILE A 56 -11.11 -12.40 18.18
C ILE A 56 -11.21 -11.09 18.98
N LEU A 57 -11.15 -9.96 18.28
CA LEU A 57 -11.10 -8.61 18.87
C LEU A 57 -12.10 -7.64 18.23
N TYR A 58 -12.62 -7.95 17.04
CA TYR A 58 -13.48 -7.04 16.30
C TYR A 58 -14.93 -7.47 16.42
N THR A 59 -15.83 -6.51 16.23
CA THR A 59 -17.27 -6.72 16.32
C THR A 59 -17.93 -6.22 15.06
N THR A 60 -18.75 -7.05 14.42
CA THR A 60 -19.52 -6.65 13.25
C THR A 60 -20.67 -5.71 13.65
N ALA A 61 -21.29 -5.03 12.68
CA ALA A 61 -22.49 -4.23 12.93
C ALA A 61 -23.68 -5.03 13.52
N ALA A 62 -23.66 -6.35 13.39
CA ALA A 62 -24.64 -7.27 13.97
C ALA A 62 -24.20 -7.84 15.34
N GLU A 63 -23.21 -7.23 16.00
CA GLU A 63 -22.71 -7.61 17.34
C GLU A 63 -22.03 -8.98 17.42
N HIS A 64 -21.62 -9.55 16.29
CA HIS A 64 -20.83 -10.78 16.27
C HIS A 64 -19.34 -10.50 16.39
N ALA A 65 -18.68 -11.17 17.34
CA ALA A 65 -17.24 -11.11 17.51
C ALA A 65 -16.51 -11.93 16.42
N TYR A 66 -15.46 -11.34 15.84
CA TYR A 66 -14.66 -11.98 14.80
C TYR A 66 -13.17 -11.60 14.87
N SER A 67 -12.36 -12.36 14.15
CA SER A 67 -10.96 -12.10 13.86
C SER A 67 -10.73 -12.12 12.37
N VAL A 68 -9.77 -11.33 11.87
CA VAL A 68 -9.30 -11.44 10.50
C VAL A 68 -8.17 -12.47 10.46
N SER A 69 -8.29 -13.49 9.62
CA SER A 69 -7.26 -14.52 9.41
C SER A 69 -6.47 -14.32 8.12
N ARG A 70 -7.05 -13.61 7.14
CA ARG A 70 -6.37 -13.31 5.88
C ARG A 70 -6.80 -11.97 5.32
N LEU A 71 -5.82 -11.22 4.81
CA LEU A 71 -6.03 -10.03 3.99
C LEU A 71 -4.92 -9.95 2.94
N GLU A 72 -5.26 -10.24 1.69
CA GLU A 72 -4.31 -10.20 0.57
C GLU A 72 -4.95 -9.51 -0.63
N TYR A 73 -4.21 -8.64 -1.30
CA TYR A 73 -4.70 -7.85 -2.43
C TYR A 73 -3.53 -7.22 -3.21
N TYR A 74 -3.84 -6.61 -4.35
CA TYR A 74 -2.88 -5.82 -5.12
C TYR A 74 -3.12 -4.33 -4.95
N LEU A 75 -2.04 -3.54 -4.98
CA LEU A 75 -2.10 -2.11 -5.23
C LEU A 75 -1.42 -1.82 -6.57
N SER A 76 -2.06 -1.01 -7.40
CA SER A 76 -1.56 -0.60 -8.71
C SER A 76 -1.84 0.87 -8.95
N GLU A 77 -1.20 1.43 -9.99
CA GLU A 77 -1.46 2.78 -10.51
C GLU A 77 -1.62 3.82 -9.39
N ILE A 78 -0.63 3.89 -8.49
CA ILE A 78 -0.61 4.87 -7.40
C ILE A 78 -0.15 6.20 -7.99
N ILE A 79 -1.06 7.14 -8.09
CA ILE A 79 -0.83 8.47 -8.65
C ILE A 79 -0.59 9.44 -7.49
N LEU A 80 0.58 10.07 -7.47
CA LEU A 80 0.90 11.17 -6.58
C LEU A 80 0.57 12.49 -7.30
N PHE A 81 -0.29 13.30 -6.69
CA PHE A 81 -0.70 14.58 -7.27
C PHE A 81 0.32 15.66 -6.94
N GLY A 82 1.08 16.12 -7.92
CA GLY A 82 2.06 17.18 -7.72
C GLY A 82 1.40 18.49 -7.24
N ALA A 83 2.09 19.24 -6.38
CA ALA A 83 1.64 20.55 -5.93
C ALA A 83 2.27 21.68 -6.77
N GLY A 84 1.49 22.71 -7.10
CA GLY A 84 1.99 23.89 -7.82
C GLY A 84 2.38 23.56 -9.27
N SER A 85 3.68 23.64 -9.58
CA SER A 85 4.24 23.29 -10.90
C SER A 85 4.79 21.87 -10.97
N THR A 86 4.72 21.10 -9.88
CA THR A 86 5.15 19.70 -9.85
C THR A 86 4.18 18.86 -10.68
N PRO A 87 4.65 18.05 -11.64
CA PRO A 87 3.80 17.12 -12.38
C PRO A 87 3.32 15.98 -11.48
N ASN A 88 2.30 15.25 -11.94
CA ASN A 88 1.91 14.01 -11.27
C ASN A 88 2.91 12.89 -11.57
N ASP A 89 3.15 12.03 -10.60
CA ASP A 89 3.96 10.83 -10.73
C ASP A 89 3.10 9.59 -10.53
N THR A 90 3.36 8.52 -11.29
CA THR A 90 2.59 7.28 -11.21
C THR A 90 3.49 6.08 -10.91
N LEU A 91 3.22 5.41 -9.80
CA LEU A 91 3.82 4.13 -9.44
C LEU A 91 2.90 3.01 -9.93
N ARG A 92 3.28 2.38 -11.05
CA ARG A 92 2.37 1.46 -11.76
C ARG A 92 2.07 0.15 -11.01
N GLY A 93 3.03 -0.37 -10.24
CA GLY A 93 2.92 -1.68 -9.61
C GLY A 93 2.92 -2.83 -10.64
N PRO A 94 2.33 -4.00 -10.32
CA PRO A 94 1.50 -4.28 -9.15
C PRO A 94 2.31 -4.59 -7.89
N TYR A 95 1.81 -4.14 -6.74
CA TYR A 95 2.35 -4.43 -5.41
C TYR A 95 1.44 -5.43 -4.70
N TYR A 96 1.92 -6.66 -4.51
CA TYR A 96 1.18 -7.68 -3.76
C TYR A 96 1.29 -7.42 -2.26
N VAL A 97 0.17 -7.07 -1.64
CA VAL A 97 0.07 -6.82 -0.20
C VAL A 97 -0.44 -8.08 0.49
N ASN A 98 0.30 -8.54 1.50
CA ASN A 98 -0.18 -9.48 2.50
C ASN A 98 -0.21 -8.77 3.84
N GLY A 99 -1.40 -8.53 4.38
CA GLY A 99 -1.61 -7.73 5.58
C GLY A 99 -0.93 -8.27 6.85
N SER A 100 -0.69 -9.59 6.94
CA SER A 100 0.05 -10.21 8.06
C SER A 100 1.54 -10.43 7.76
N GLY A 101 1.99 -10.07 6.55
CA GLY A 101 3.36 -10.25 6.08
C GLY A 101 3.87 -9.04 5.30
N THR A 102 3.92 -9.17 3.97
CA THR A 102 4.50 -8.17 3.06
C THR A 102 3.65 -6.90 2.95
N THR A 103 4.14 -5.81 3.56
CA THR A 103 3.46 -4.50 3.61
C THR A 103 4.36 -3.32 3.24
N SER A 104 5.60 -3.58 2.82
CA SER A 104 6.58 -2.55 2.45
C SER A 104 7.23 -2.88 1.11
N PHE A 105 7.31 -1.90 0.22
CA PHE A 105 7.78 -2.06 -1.15
C PHE A 105 8.74 -0.94 -1.53
N THR A 106 9.82 -1.29 -2.22
CA THR A 106 10.66 -0.29 -2.89
C THR A 106 9.97 0.10 -4.21
N VAL A 107 9.61 1.37 -4.37
CA VAL A 107 8.83 1.84 -5.54
C VAL A 107 9.68 2.55 -6.60
N GLY A 108 10.98 2.69 -6.33
CA GLY A 108 11.94 3.31 -7.23
C GLY A 108 12.34 4.69 -6.75
N GLU A 109 12.69 5.57 -7.68
CA GLU A 109 13.02 6.94 -7.38
C GLU A 109 11.94 7.90 -7.88
N LEU A 110 11.68 8.95 -7.10
CA LEU A 110 10.75 10.02 -7.44
C LEU A 110 11.44 11.38 -7.35
N PRO A 111 11.00 12.38 -8.12
CA PRO A 111 11.46 13.75 -7.95
C PRO A 111 11.27 14.22 -6.49
N ALA A 112 12.29 14.87 -5.94
CA ALA A 112 12.19 15.54 -4.65
C ALA A 112 11.29 16.77 -4.80
N ALA A 113 9.99 16.60 -4.55
CA ALA A 113 8.98 17.62 -4.72
C ALA A 113 7.85 17.49 -3.69
N GLU A 114 7.00 18.52 -3.61
CA GLU A 114 5.80 18.53 -2.80
C GLU A 114 4.62 17.92 -3.58
N TYR A 115 3.90 17.02 -2.92
CA TYR A 115 2.69 16.38 -3.44
C TYR A 115 1.50 16.73 -2.56
N SER A 116 0.38 17.07 -3.19
CA SER A 116 -0.85 17.53 -2.53
C SER A 116 -1.80 16.39 -2.13
N GLY A 117 -1.57 15.18 -2.65
CA GLY A 117 -2.38 14.01 -2.34
C GLY A 117 -1.98 12.81 -3.20
N ALA A 118 -2.76 11.74 -3.09
CA ALA A 118 -2.58 10.54 -3.88
C ALA A 118 -3.91 9.86 -4.22
N ALA A 119 -3.92 9.12 -5.31
CA ALA A 119 -4.94 8.13 -5.66
C ALA A 119 -4.26 6.78 -5.90
N LEU A 120 -4.99 5.68 -5.71
CA LEU A 120 -4.47 4.35 -6.01
C LEU A 120 -5.58 3.48 -6.60
N LEU A 121 -5.18 2.49 -7.40
CA LEU A 121 -6.03 1.39 -7.80
C LEU A 121 -5.84 0.26 -6.78
N LEU A 122 -6.90 -0.04 -6.03
CA LEU A 122 -7.00 -1.30 -5.29
C LEU A 122 -7.31 -2.40 -6.31
N GLY A 123 -6.48 -3.43 -6.40
CA GLY A 123 -6.54 -4.48 -7.41
C GLY A 123 -5.55 -4.26 -8.56
N LEU A 124 -5.87 -4.86 -9.72
CA LEU A 124 -5.04 -4.85 -10.93
C LEU A 124 -5.74 -4.05 -12.04
N PRO A 125 -4.98 -3.34 -12.90
CA PRO A 125 -5.53 -2.77 -14.11
C PRO A 125 -5.94 -3.89 -15.09
N GLN A 126 -6.85 -3.58 -16.02
CA GLN A 126 -7.46 -4.57 -16.90
C GLN A 126 -6.42 -5.34 -17.73
N GLU A 127 -5.35 -4.68 -18.17
CA GLU A 127 -4.26 -5.28 -18.94
C GLU A 127 -3.46 -6.33 -18.17
N LEU A 128 -3.43 -6.27 -16.83
CA LEU A 128 -2.76 -7.23 -15.96
C LEU A 128 -3.73 -8.27 -15.38
N ASN A 129 -5.02 -7.93 -15.27
CA ASN A 129 -6.05 -8.82 -14.73
C ASN A 129 -6.58 -9.83 -15.76
N VAL A 130 -5.66 -10.57 -16.38
CA VAL A 130 -5.94 -11.65 -17.32
C VAL A 130 -5.16 -12.89 -16.90
N THR A 131 -5.64 -14.09 -17.24
CA THR A 131 -4.92 -15.33 -16.92
C THR A 131 -3.49 -15.28 -17.45
N GLY A 132 -2.51 -15.52 -16.58
CA GLY A 132 -1.09 -15.45 -16.92
C GLY A 132 -0.55 -14.03 -17.12
N GLY A 133 -1.33 -12.99 -16.78
CA GLY A 133 -0.92 -11.59 -16.89
C GLY A 133 0.14 -11.14 -15.88
N LEU A 134 0.43 -11.96 -14.86
CA LEU A 134 1.47 -11.72 -13.85
C LEU A 134 2.51 -12.85 -13.89
N PRO A 135 3.75 -12.59 -13.41
CA PRO A 135 4.77 -13.62 -13.28
C PRO A 135 4.30 -14.80 -12.41
N ASN A 136 4.76 -16.00 -12.73
CA ASN A 136 4.39 -17.24 -12.03
C ASN A 136 5.12 -17.37 -10.68
N THR A 137 4.80 -16.49 -9.73
CA THR A 137 5.24 -16.57 -8.33
C THR A 137 4.17 -17.23 -7.46
N MET A 138 4.55 -17.70 -6.28
CA MET A 138 3.63 -18.36 -5.36
C MET A 138 2.46 -17.45 -4.97
N GLU A 139 2.74 -16.17 -4.74
CA GLU A 139 1.76 -15.15 -4.41
C GLU A 139 0.74 -14.96 -5.54
N ASN A 140 1.22 -14.85 -6.77
CA ASN A 140 0.35 -14.63 -7.93
C ASN A 140 -0.48 -15.87 -8.27
N VAL A 141 0.09 -17.07 -8.16
CA VAL A 141 -0.66 -18.32 -8.30
C VAL A 141 -1.74 -18.42 -7.23
N ASN A 142 -1.41 -18.05 -5.99
CA ASN A 142 -2.37 -18.03 -4.90
C ASN A 142 -3.47 -16.98 -5.10
N MET A 143 -3.25 -15.95 -5.91
CA MET A 143 -4.25 -14.95 -6.28
C MET A 143 -4.95 -15.24 -7.61
N ALA A 144 -4.55 -16.25 -8.38
CA ALA A 144 -5.17 -16.55 -9.66
C ALA A 144 -6.60 -17.09 -9.48
N TRP A 145 -7.52 -16.61 -10.32
CA TRP A 145 -8.88 -17.13 -10.41
C TRP A 145 -8.96 -18.18 -11.53
N PRO A 146 -9.67 -19.31 -11.36
CA PRO A 146 -9.68 -20.37 -12.37
C PRO A 146 -10.24 -19.90 -13.73
N ASP A 147 -9.58 -20.29 -14.82
CA ASP A 147 -10.01 -19.95 -16.19
C ASP A 147 -11.48 -20.30 -16.50
N PRO A 148 -12.00 -21.48 -16.11
CA PRO A 148 -13.41 -21.81 -16.33
C PRO A 148 -14.38 -20.89 -15.58
N MET A 149 -13.90 -20.11 -14.61
CA MET A 149 -14.68 -19.18 -13.80
C MET A 149 -14.41 -17.71 -14.15
N GLY A 150 -13.75 -17.43 -15.27
CA GLY A 150 -13.48 -16.08 -15.76
C GLY A 150 -11.99 -15.73 -15.84
N GLY A 151 -11.11 -16.51 -15.22
CA GLY A 151 -9.67 -16.27 -15.23
C GLY A 151 -9.25 -15.00 -14.50
N GLY A 152 -7.99 -14.59 -14.71
CA GLY A 152 -7.41 -13.41 -14.06
C GLY A 152 -7.04 -13.66 -12.59
N TYR A 153 -7.23 -12.65 -11.74
CA TYR A 153 -6.85 -12.68 -10.34
C TYR A 153 -7.97 -12.19 -9.42
N HIS A 154 -7.98 -12.69 -8.19
CA HIS A 154 -8.82 -12.19 -7.11
C HIS A 154 -8.55 -10.71 -6.85
N PHE A 155 -9.62 -9.92 -6.74
CA PHE A 155 -9.52 -8.50 -6.38
C PHE A 155 -8.95 -8.33 -4.96
N ILE A 156 -9.55 -9.02 -3.98
CA ILE A 156 -9.14 -9.10 -2.58
C ILE A 156 -9.42 -10.53 -2.09
N LYS A 157 -8.56 -11.07 -1.25
CA LYS A 157 -8.84 -12.21 -0.37
C LYS A 157 -8.95 -11.71 1.06
N PHE A 158 -10.15 -11.80 1.61
CA PHE A 158 -10.44 -11.47 2.99
C PHE A 158 -11.10 -12.68 3.63
N GLU A 159 -10.51 -13.17 4.73
CA GLU A 159 -11.05 -14.30 5.48
C GLU A 159 -11.17 -13.91 6.95
N ASP A 160 -12.29 -14.27 7.56
CA ASP A 160 -12.57 -14.06 8.96
C ASP A 160 -12.98 -15.36 9.66
N ILE A 161 -12.77 -15.37 10.97
CA ILE A 161 -13.27 -16.40 11.87
C ILE A 161 -14.18 -15.70 12.87
N SER A 162 -15.45 -16.08 12.89
CA SER A 162 -16.42 -15.58 13.86
C SER A 162 -16.78 -16.66 14.87
N LEU A 163 -16.91 -16.25 16.14
CA LEU A 163 -17.47 -17.13 17.16
C LEU A 163 -18.99 -17.03 17.09
N THR A 164 -19.65 -18.09 16.63
CA THR A 164 -21.08 -18.25 16.89
C THR A 164 -21.26 -18.56 18.37
N GLU A 165 -22.27 -17.95 19.01
CA GLU A 165 -22.59 -17.98 20.45
C GLU A 165 -22.58 -19.36 21.15
N ARG A 166 -22.55 -20.46 20.37
CA ARG A 166 -22.43 -21.85 20.86
C ARG A 166 -21.03 -22.27 21.34
N GLN A 167 -19.99 -21.46 21.13
CA GLN A 167 -18.61 -21.88 21.38
C GLN A 167 -17.85 -21.02 22.39
N LEU A 168 -18.55 -20.45 23.38
CA LEU A 168 -17.89 -19.97 24.59
C LEU A 168 -17.59 -21.18 25.51
N PRO A 169 -16.31 -21.50 25.81
CA PRO A 169 -15.97 -22.50 26.81
C PRO A 169 -16.39 -21.98 28.18
N GLY A 170 -17.64 -22.28 28.54
CA GLY A 170 -18.33 -21.78 29.72
C GLY A 170 -19.85 -21.88 29.61
N SER A 171 -20.40 -21.97 28.39
CA SER A 171 -21.84 -22.04 28.16
C SER A 171 -22.32 -23.47 27.91
N LEU A 172 -22.16 -24.36 28.90
CA LEU A 172 -22.96 -25.58 28.98
C LEU A 172 -24.37 -25.20 29.44
N CYS A 173 -25.19 -24.69 28.52
CA CYS A 173 -26.64 -24.84 28.62
C CYS A 173 -27.02 -26.05 27.78
N THR A 174 -26.84 -27.24 28.36
CA THR A 174 -27.46 -28.45 27.85
C THR A 174 -28.98 -28.23 27.88
N TRP A 175 -29.65 -28.50 26.77
CA TRP A 175 -31.09 -28.41 26.64
C TRP A 175 -31.78 -29.24 27.71
N ALA A 176 -32.23 -28.58 28.79
CA ALA A 176 -33.17 -29.11 29.76
C ALA A 176 -34.39 -28.19 29.78
N THR A 177 -35.55 -28.81 29.67
CA THR A 177 -36.85 -28.29 29.23
C THR A 177 -37.53 -27.30 30.18
N THR A 178 -36.83 -26.33 30.77
CA THR A 178 -37.48 -25.32 31.62
C THR A 178 -36.72 -24.00 31.61
N ARG A 179 -37.42 -22.95 31.17
CA ARG A 179 -36.94 -21.56 31.05
C ARG A 179 -36.62 -20.96 32.41
N THR A 180 -35.36 -21.01 32.85
CA THR A 180 -34.75 -20.00 33.72
C THR A 180 -33.25 -20.28 33.83
N CYS A 181 -32.42 -19.42 33.24
CA CYS A 181 -30.99 -19.41 33.49
C CYS A 181 -30.69 -18.30 34.50
N HIS A 182 -30.32 -18.67 35.73
CA HIS A 182 -29.89 -17.71 36.75
C HIS A 182 -28.39 -17.48 36.60
N MET A 183 -27.98 -16.28 36.15
CA MET A 183 -26.58 -15.87 36.24
C MET A 183 -26.22 -15.62 37.71
N ARG A 184 -25.34 -16.46 38.28
CA ARG A 184 -24.64 -16.11 39.52
C ARG A 184 -23.35 -15.36 39.15
N HIS A 185 -23.33 -14.05 39.40
CA HIS A 185 -22.07 -13.33 39.49
C HIS A 185 -21.29 -13.85 40.69
N SER A 186 -20.18 -14.56 40.45
CA SER A 186 -19.20 -14.83 41.49
C SER A 186 -18.38 -13.56 41.70
N ALA A 187 -18.69 -12.82 42.77
CA ALA A 187 -17.88 -11.69 43.21
C ALA A 187 -16.57 -12.22 43.79
N SER A 188 -15.47 -12.04 43.05
CA SER A 188 -14.10 -12.19 43.52
C SER A 188 -13.83 -11.15 44.63
N HIS A 189 -13.70 -11.61 45.88
CA HIS A 189 -13.22 -10.78 47.00
C HIS A 189 -11.68 -10.74 46.96
N SER A 190 -11.13 -9.56 46.66
CA SER A 190 -9.72 -9.24 46.88
C SER A 190 -9.39 -9.28 48.38
N ARG A 191 -8.44 -10.12 48.81
CA ARG A 191 -7.86 -9.99 50.16
C ARG A 191 -6.92 -8.77 50.19
N SER A 192 -7.33 -7.77 50.96
CA SER A 192 -6.49 -6.64 51.36
C SER A 192 -5.50 -7.07 52.45
N MET A 193 -4.25 -6.65 52.30
CA MET A 193 -3.20 -6.75 53.31
C MET A 193 -3.49 -5.79 54.47
N ALA A 194 -3.56 -6.30 55.68
CA ALA A 194 -3.43 -5.49 56.90
C ALA A 194 -2.58 -6.23 57.91
N GLY A 195 -1.32 -5.79 58.04
CA GLY A 195 -0.45 -6.17 59.14
C GLY A 195 -0.96 -5.55 60.43
N GLN A 196 -1.12 -6.37 61.47
CA GLN A 196 -1.44 -5.89 62.80
C GLN A 196 -0.34 -6.29 63.78
N ALA A 197 0.39 -5.27 64.21
CA ALA A 197 1.32 -5.30 65.32
C ALA A 197 0.62 -5.75 66.61
N ARG A 198 1.29 -6.58 67.41
CA ARG A 198 0.94 -6.76 68.82
C ARG A 198 2.20 -6.72 69.67
N SER A 199 2.25 -5.71 70.53
CA SER A 199 3.28 -5.46 71.52
C SER A 199 3.03 -6.25 72.81
N ARG A 200 4.13 -6.79 73.34
CA ARG A 200 4.57 -6.93 74.76
C ARG A 200 3.58 -7.41 75.84
N SER A 201 4.01 -8.41 76.61
CA SER A 201 4.30 -8.25 78.05
C SER A 201 5.24 -9.34 78.58
N ALA A 202 6.08 -8.95 79.54
CA ALA A 202 7.12 -9.72 80.23
C ALA A 202 6.59 -10.52 81.44
N SER A 203 7.54 -11.15 82.17
CA SER A 203 7.50 -11.82 83.50
C SER A 203 7.76 -13.33 83.38
N THR A 204 8.73 -13.96 84.05
CA THR A 204 9.72 -13.60 85.09
C THR A 204 10.88 -14.58 84.97
#